data_AF-A0A1I4I4C9-F1
#
_entry.id   AF-A0A1I4I4C9-F1
#
_cell.length_a   1.000
_cell.length_b   1.000
_cell.length_c   1.000
_cell.angle_alpha   90.00
_cell.angle_beta   90.00
_cell.angle_gamma   90.00
#
_symmetry.space_group_name_H-M   'P 1'
#
loop_
_entity.id
_entity.type
_entity.pdbx_description
1 polymer ?
#
loop_
_entity_poly.entity_id
_entity_poly.type
_entity_poly.pdbx_seq_one_letter_code
_entity_poly.pdbx_strand_id
1 'polypeptide(L)'
;MTHGHQSQHAELGKPPTGGGSGVRYSGRESWWVLFVPHTLNAMRKLQTDAGVIYCRDVVNGVAVDPLNPPGWCDPIRRPADEIALWRNRPYIVTDGDLFIVMCLYQASDEPRWCGQAGSVPDALKIARFI
;
A
#
# COMPACT_ATOMS: atom_id res chain seq x y z
N MET A 1 4.81 -55.05 34.00
CA MET A 1 3.68 -54.88 33.07
C MET A 1 4.09 -53.80 32.09
N THR A 2 4.32 -54.23 30.87
CA THR A 2 5.06 -53.55 29.80
C THR A 2 4.06 -53.05 28.77
N HIS A 3 4.05 -51.76 28.44
CA HIS A 3 3.34 -51.25 27.26
C HIS A 3 4.32 -50.48 26.38
N GLY A 4 4.82 -51.17 25.36
CA GLY A 4 5.53 -50.59 24.23
C GLY A 4 4.53 -50.04 23.22
N HIS A 5 4.71 -48.78 22.85
CA HIS A 5 3.95 -48.10 21.80
C HIS A 5 4.63 -48.40 20.45
N GLN A 6 4.00 -49.22 19.61
CA GLN A 6 4.40 -49.42 18.20
C GLN A 6 3.60 -48.45 17.33
N SER A 7 4.28 -47.46 16.75
CA SER A 7 3.72 -46.62 15.68
C SER A 7 4.03 -47.26 14.33
N GLN A 8 2.98 -47.66 13.61
CA GLN A 8 3.06 -48.23 12.28
C GLN A 8 3.23 -47.11 11.24
N HIS A 9 4.27 -47.23 10.41
CA HIS A 9 4.47 -46.44 9.20
C HIS A 9 3.43 -46.85 8.14
N ALA A 10 2.67 -45.89 7.60
CA ALA A 10 1.81 -46.10 6.45
C ALA A 10 2.60 -45.86 5.14
N GLU A 11 2.65 -46.89 4.29
CA GLU A 11 3.22 -46.84 2.94
C GLU A 11 2.38 -45.97 1.99
N LEU A 12 3.06 -45.13 1.21
CA LEU A 12 2.49 -44.36 0.10
C LEU A 12 2.17 -45.28 -1.08
N GLY A 13 0.89 -45.47 -1.35
CA GLY A 13 0.38 -46.11 -2.56
C GLY A 13 0.63 -45.26 -3.82
N LYS A 14 1.14 -45.89 -4.88
CA LYS A 14 1.33 -45.28 -6.21
C LYS A 14 -0.03 -44.95 -6.88
N PRO A 15 -0.12 -43.87 -7.66
CA PRO A 15 -1.35 -43.57 -8.40
C PRO A 15 -1.53 -44.50 -9.61
N PRO A 16 -2.78 -44.86 -9.97
CA PRO A 16 -3.08 -45.66 -11.15
C PRO A 16 -2.95 -44.84 -12.43
N THR A 17 -2.24 -45.39 -13.41
CA THR A 17 -2.21 -44.94 -14.80
C THR A 17 -3.51 -45.38 -15.48
N GLY A 18 -4.47 -44.47 -15.61
CA GLY A 18 -5.74 -44.70 -16.29
C GLY A 18 -5.97 -43.67 -17.38
N GLY A 19 -5.88 -44.10 -18.64
CA GLY A 19 -6.28 -43.31 -19.80
C GLY A 19 -7.79 -43.12 -19.85
N GLY A 20 -8.22 -41.91 -20.21
CA GLY A 20 -9.63 -41.54 -20.30
C GLY A 20 -9.82 -40.40 -21.30
N SER A 21 -10.47 -40.74 -22.39
CA SER A 21 -10.71 -39.92 -23.57
C SER A 21 -11.68 -38.76 -23.29
N GLY A 22 -11.41 -37.61 -23.92
CA GLY A 22 -12.44 -36.74 -24.47
C GLY A 22 -13.31 -35.92 -23.51
N VAL A 23 -12.82 -34.74 -23.11
CA VAL A 23 -13.69 -33.59 -22.88
C VAL A 23 -13.30 -32.50 -23.88
N ARG A 24 -14.08 -32.39 -24.96
CA ARG A 24 -14.02 -31.24 -25.87
C ARG A 24 -14.68 -30.06 -25.15
N TYR A 25 -13.88 -29.17 -24.58
CA TYR A 25 -14.37 -27.85 -24.18
C TYR A 25 -14.57 -26.99 -25.44
N SER A 26 -15.81 -26.98 -25.93
CA SER A 26 -16.32 -25.89 -26.76
C SER A 26 -16.59 -24.69 -25.86
N GLY A 27 -15.95 -23.55 -26.14
CA GLY A 27 -16.22 -22.31 -25.43
C GLY A 27 -14.99 -21.42 -25.37
N ARG A 28 -14.62 -20.81 -26.49
CA ARG A 28 -13.77 -19.62 -26.51
C ARG A 28 -14.56 -18.45 -25.93
N GLU A 29 -14.78 -18.45 -24.62
CA GLU A 29 -15.11 -17.21 -23.92
C GLU A 29 -13.78 -16.56 -23.58
N SER A 30 -13.40 -15.63 -24.44
CA SER A 30 -12.26 -14.74 -24.24
C SER A 30 -12.57 -13.90 -23.02
N TRP A 31 -11.99 -14.26 -21.88
CA TRP A 31 -11.83 -13.34 -20.76
C TRP A 31 -10.87 -12.26 -21.24
N TRP A 32 -11.42 -11.22 -21.86
CA TRP A 32 -10.76 -9.94 -21.92
C TRP A 32 -10.65 -9.49 -20.47
N VAL A 33 -9.54 -9.86 -19.82
CA VAL A 33 -9.05 -9.10 -18.68
C VAL A 33 -8.93 -7.70 -19.24
N LEU A 34 -9.90 -6.85 -18.92
CA LEU A 34 -9.81 -5.42 -19.11
C LEU A 34 -8.60 -5.02 -18.28
N PHE A 35 -7.44 -5.02 -18.95
CA PHE A 35 -6.30 -4.22 -18.57
C PHE A 35 -6.85 -2.81 -18.62
N VAL A 36 -7.44 -2.35 -17.52
CA VAL A 36 -7.70 -0.94 -17.32
C VAL A 36 -6.31 -0.35 -17.39
N PRO A 37 -5.96 0.40 -18.46
CA PRO A 37 -4.69 1.06 -18.47
C PRO A 37 -4.70 1.88 -17.20
N HIS A 38 -3.75 1.64 -16.30
CA HIS A 38 -3.45 2.62 -15.29
C HIS A 38 -3.11 3.84 -16.13
N THR A 39 -4.09 4.74 -16.28
CA THR A 39 -3.88 6.04 -16.88
C THR A 39 -2.61 6.52 -16.23
N LEU A 40 -1.60 6.81 -17.05
CA LEU A 40 -0.41 7.52 -16.62
C LEU A 40 -0.92 8.84 -16.05
N ASN A 41 -1.36 8.81 -14.80
CA ASN A 41 -1.89 9.96 -14.11
C ASN A 41 -0.70 10.87 -14.03
N ALA A 42 -0.76 11.96 -14.80
CA ALA A 42 0.28 12.94 -14.82
C ALA A 42 0.52 13.36 -13.37
N MET A 43 1.74 13.11 -12.88
CA MET A 43 2.16 13.48 -11.54
C MET A 43 1.80 14.94 -11.28
N ARG A 44 1.06 15.18 -10.20
CA ARG A 44 0.73 16.52 -9.74
C ARG A 44 1.88 17.07 -8.91
N LYS A 45 1.89 18.40 -8.78
CA LYS A 45 2.88 19.14 -7.99
C LYS A 45 2.16 19.98 -6.96
N LEU A 46 2.56 19.85 -5.70
CA LEU A 46 2.17 20.74 -4.62
C LEU A 46 3.35 21.68 -4.32
N GLN A 47 3.16 22.96 -4.61
CA GLN A 47 4.15 24.01 -4.31
C GLN A 47 4.07 24.37 -2.82
N THR A 48 5.22 24.39 -2.15
CA THR A 48 5.39 24.89 -0.77
C THR A 48 6.46 25.97 -0.75
N ASP A 49 6.63 26.62 0.40
CA ASP A 49 7.69 27.61 0.63
C ASP A 49 9.09 26.98 0.64
N ALA A 50 9.17 25.69 0.96
CA ALA A 50 10.43 24.94 1.07
C ALA A 50 10.78 24.14 -0.20
N GLY A 51 9.85 24.00 -1.14
CA GLY A 51 10.08 23.24 -2.37
C GLY A 51 8.81 22.71 -3.03
N VAL A 52 8.97 21.67 -3.84
CA VAL A 52 7.87 21.03 -4.56
C VAL A 52 7.72 19.59 -4.11
N ILE A 53 6.49 19.21 -3.74
CA ILE A 53 6.12 17.81 -3.51
C ILE A 53 5.50 17.27 -4.79
N TYR A 54 6.07 16.19 -5.31
CA TYR A 54 5.51 15.44 -6.42
C TYR A 54 4.62 14.33 -5.89
N CYS A 55 3.38 14.23 -6.37
CA CYS A 55 2.40 13.29 -5.86
C CYS A 55 1.41 12.85 -6.95
N ARG A 56 0.67 11.77 -6.70
CA ARG A 56 -0.41 11.32 -7.59
C ARG A 56 -1.48 12.39 -7.75
N ASP A 57 -1.91 12.99 -6.64
CA ASP A 57 -2.93 14.03 -6.64
C ASP A 57 -2.72 15.06 -5.52
N VAL A 58 -3.36 16.22 -5.66
CA VAL A 58 -3.37 17.29 -4.66
C VAL A 58 -4.81 17.71 -4.40
N VAL A 59 -5.29 17.49 -3.18
CA VAL A 59 -6.67 17.82 -2.81
C VAL A 59 -6.68 18.73 -1.60
N ASN A 60 -7.27 19.91 -1.72
CA ASN A 60 -7.31 20.93 -0.65
C ASN A 60 -5.94 21.26 -0.05
N GLY A 61 -4.87 21.28 -0.87
CA GLY A 61 -3.50 21.54 -0.41
C GLY A 61 -2.82 20.37 0.30
N VAL A 62 -3.45 19.19 0.34
CA VAL A 62 -2.90 17.95 0.89
C VAL A 62 -2.38 17.08 -0.25
N ALA A 63 -1.14 16.60 -0.14
CA ALA A 63 -0.58 15.66 -1.10
C ALA A 63 -1.17 14.25 -0.89
N VAL A 64 -1.61 13.62 -1.97
CA VAL A 64 -2.13 12.24 -1.98
C VAL A 64 -1.18 11.38 -2.80
N ASP A 65 -0.69 10.30 -2.20
CA ASP A 65 0.38 9.43 -2.70
C ASP A 65 1.58 10.23 -3.22
N PRO A 66 2.31 10.89 -2.33
CA PRO A 66 3.57 11.51 -2.70
C PRO A 66 4.58 10.48 -3.21
N LEU A 67 5.44 10.90 -4.14
CA LEU A 67 6.48 10.05 -4.73
C LEU A 67 7.54 9.65 -3.69
N ASN A 68 7.94 10.62 -2.87
CA ASN A 68 8.97 10.47 -1.84
C ASN A 68 8.42 10.98 -0.50
N PRO A 69 7.48 10.24 0.14
CA PRO A 69 7.01 10.59 1.47
C PRO A 69 8.16 10.50 2.49
N PRO A 70 8.06 11.25 3.60
CA PRO A 70 9.00 11.14 4.70
C PRO A 70 8.95 9.71 5.27
N GLY A 71 10.03 8.96 5.09
CA GLY A 71 10.15 7.59 5.60
C GLY A 71 10.35 7.54 7.11
N TRP A 72 10.21 6.33 7.68
CA TRP A 72 10.59 6.06 9.07
C TRP A 72 12.12 5.98 9.15
N CYS A 73 12.76 7.12 9.37
CA CYS A 73 14.21 7.21 9.57
C CYS A 73 14.52 7.95 10.86
N ASP A 74 15.70 7.69 11.42
CA ASP A 74 16.25 8.46 12.54
C ASP A 74 16.18 9.97 12.20
N PRO A 75 15.50 10.79 13.03
CA PRO A 75 15.37 12.23 12.80
C PRO A 75 16.70 12.96 12.60
N ILE A 76 17.77 12.50 13.27
CA ILE A 76 19.11 13.11 13.22
C ILE A 76 19.74 12.94 11.84
N ARG A 77 19.34 11.91 11.09
CA ARG A 77 19.86 11.63 9.74
C ARG A 77 19.03 12.26 8.63
N ARG A 78 17.91 12.90 8.96
CA ARG A 78 17.00 13.50 7.98
C ARG A 78 17.57 14.84 7.49
N PRO A 79 17.60 15.09 6.18
CA PRO A 79 18.11 16.33 5.66
C PRO A 79 17.12 17.47 5.94
N ALA A 80 17.65 18.66 6.25
CA ALA A 80 16.86 19.79 6.75
C ALA A 80 15.83 20.33 5.73
N ASP A 81 16.11 20.18 4.44
CA ASP A 81 15.21 20.50 3.34
C ASP A 81 13.98 19.59 3.31
N GLU A 82 14.15 18.28 3.54
CA GLU A 82 13.03 17.35 3.69
C GLU A 82 12.17 17.71 4.91
N ILE A 83 12.80 18.04 6.04
CA ILE A 83 12.07 18.50 7.24
C ILE A 83 11.25 19.75 6.90
N ALA A 84 11.86 20.76 6.29
CA ALA A 84 11.17 22.00 5.93
C ALA A 84 10.03 21.76 4.93
N LEU A 85 10.18 20.76 4.05
CA LEU A 85 9.17 20.38 3.06
C LEU A 85 7.92 19.75 3.69
N TRP A 86 8.09 18.95 4.75
CA TRP A 86 7.04 18.07 5.27
C TRP A 86 6.52 18.43 6.66
N ARG A 87 7.26 19.21 7.45
CA ARG A 87 6.93 19.50 8.84
C ARG A 87 5.56 20.19 8.96
N ASN A 88 4.73 19.65 9.84
CA ASN A 88 3.34 20.07 10.09
C ASN A 88 2.46 20.10 8.83
N ARG A 89 2.81 19.32 7.81
CA ARG A 89 2.00 19.17 6.60
C ARG A 89 1.45 17.74 6.55
N PRO A 90 0.13 17.55 6.69
CA PRO A 90 -0.46 16.24 6.55
C PRO A 90 -0.38 15.78 5.08
N TYR A 91 -0.24 14.48 4.89
CA TYR A 91 -0.28 13.83 3.59
C TYR A 91 -0.98 12.48 3.69
N ILE A 92 -1.49 12.01 2.55
CA ILE A 92 -2.28 10.79 2.47
C ILE A 92 -1.49 9.75 1.66
N VAL A 93 -1.39 8.54 2.20
CA VAL A 93 -0.83 7.37 1.53
C VAL A 93 -1.94 6.33 1.36
N THR A 94 -2.13 5.84 0.14
CA THR A 94 -3.03 4.74 -0.18
C THR A 94 -2.35 3.40 0.13
N ASP A 95 -2.98 2.58 0.95
CA ASP A 95 -2.56 1.23 1.31
C ASP A 95 -3.75 0.27 1.13
N GLY A 96 -3.76 -0.47 0.02
CA GLY A 96 -4.93 -1.25 -0.40
C GLY A 96 -6.17 -0.36 -0.61
N ASP A 97 -7.24 -0.65 0.13
CA ASP A 97 -8.51 0.10 0.11
C ASP A 97 -8.56 1.24 1.15
N LEU A 98 -7.47 1.47 1.89
CA LEU A 98 -7.39 2.47 2.95
C LEU A 98 -6.55 3.67 2.54
N PHE A 99 -6.89 4.82 3.12
CA PHE A 99 -6.19 6.08 2.99
C PHE A 99 -5.64 6.46 4.37
N ILE A 100 -4.33 6.29 4.52
CA ILE A 100 -3.57 6.53 5.75
C ILE A 100 -3.16 8.00 5.77
N VAL A 101 -3.50 8.71 6.84
CA VAL A 101 -3.10 10.10 7.06
C VAL A 101 -1.85 10.11 7.93
N MET A 102 -0.81 10.74 7.43
CA MET A 102 0.49 10.86 8.08
C MET A 102 0.86 12.33 8.20
N CYS A 103 1.68 12.69 9.19
CA CYS A 103 2.24 14.02 9.33
C CYS A 103 3.64 13.96 9.97
N LEU A 104 4.58 14.76 9.46
CA LEU A 104 5.88 14.94 10.09
C LEU A 104 5.75 15.98 11.22
N TYR A 105 5.76 15.54 12.47
CA TYR A 105 5.46 16.41 13.60
C TYR A 105 6.70 17.21 14.04
N GLN A 106 6.56 18.53 14.21
CA GLN A 106 7.69 19.42 14.52
C GLN A 106 8.51 19.05 15.75
N ALA A 107 7.88 18.44 16.76
CA ALA A 107 8.56 18.12 18.02
C ALA A 107 9.55 16.95 17.90
N SER A 108 9.32 16.03 16.96
CA SER A 108 10.13 14.81 16.82
C SER A 108 10.78 14.66 15.45
N ASP A 109 10.36 15.40 14.43
CA ASP A 109 10.76 15.19 13.03
C ASP A 109 10.62 13.71 12.58
N GLU A 110 9.63 13.04 13.18
CA GLU A 110 9.22 11.69 12.86
C GLU A 110 7.83 11.72 12.22
N PRO A 111 7.63 10.97 11.13
CA PRO A 111 6.31 10.80 10.55
C PRO A 111 5.45 10.04 11.55
N ARG A 112 4.33 10.64 11.93
CA ARG A 112 3.34 10.04 12.81
C ARG A 112 2.11 9.66 12.01
N TRP A 113 1.55 8.52 12.39
CA TRP A 113 0.23 8.13 11.94
C TRP A 113 -0.83 8.96 12.66
N CYS A 114 -1.69 9.64 11.90
CA CYS A 114 -2.75 10.50 12.42
C CYS A 114 -4.14 9.86 12.31
N GLY A 115 -4.30 8.86 11.44
CA GLY A 115 -5.55 8.12 11.28
C GLY A 115 -5.66 7.45 9.92
N GLN A 116 -6.79 6.80 9.67
CA GLN A 116 -7.08 6.17 8.39
C GLN A 116 -8.56 6.32 8.02
N ALA A 117 -8.87 6.25 6.73
CA ALA A 117 -10.24 6.26 6.23
C ALA A 117 -10.39 5.37 4.99
N GLY A 118 -11.63 4.99 4.66
CA GLY A 118 -11.94 4.24 3.43
C GLY A 118 -12.12 5.13 2.19
N SER A 119 -11.98 6.45 2.32
CA SER A 119 -12.12 7.40 1.21
C SER A 119 -11.18 8.61 1.37
N VAL A 120 -10.74 9.19 0.25
CA VAL A 120 -9.95 10.44 0.25
C VAL A 120 -10.71 11.59 0.95
N PRO A 121 -12.02 11.84 0.70
CA PRO A 121 -12.76 12.89 1.39
C PRO A 121 -12.76 12.75 2.92
N ASP A 122 -12.84 11.52 3.44
CA ASP A 122 -12.82 11.28 4.89
C ASP A 122 -11.41 11.42 5.47
N ALA A 123 -10.39 10.94 4.76
CA ALA A 123 -8.99 11.16 5.14
C ALA A 123 -8.65 12.67 5.21
N LEU A 124 -9.21 13.47 4.31
CA LEU A 124 -9.06 14.93 4.35
C LEU A 124 -9.71 15.58 5.59
N LYS A 125 -10.78 14.98 6.14
CA LYS A 125 -11.35 15.48 7.40
C LYS A 125 -10.35 15.30 8.54
N ILE A 126 -9.68 14.15 8.61
CA ILE A 126 -8.62 13.88 9.60
C ILE A 126 -7.46 14.86 9.40
N ALA A 127 -7.03 15.07 8.16
CA ALA A 127 -5.91 15.97 7.83
C ALA A 127 -6.14 17.42 8.28
N ARG A 128 -7.39 17.91 8.31
CA ARG A 128 -7.74 19.28 8.72
C ARG A 128 -7.57 19.56 10.21
N PHE A 129 -7.44 18.53 11.05
CA PHE A 129 -7.28 18.68 12.50
C PHE A 129 -5.82 18.64 12.97
N ILE A 130 -4.88 18.54 12.02
CA ILE A 130 -3.43 18.52 12.25
C ILE A 130 -2.88 19.91 11.99
#